data_AF-A0A7S1W8T6-F1
#
_entry.id   AF-A0A7S1W8T6-F1
#
_cell.length_a   1.000
_cell.length_b   1.000
_cell.length_c   1.000
_cell.angle_alpha   90.00
_cell.angle_beta   90.00
_cell.angle_gamma   90.00
#
_symmetry.space_group_name_H-M   'P 1'
#
loop_
_entity.id
_entity.type
_entity.pdbx_description
1 polymer ?
#
loop_
_entity_poly.entity_id
_entity_poly.type
_entity_poly.pdbx_seq_one_letter_code
_entity_poly.pdbx_strand_id
1 'polypeptide(L)'
;LKQHLPKLAAHLAACGFDAGVFIPAWVMPLFVGVLPVSAAVPVWDFLLTREPGIGPSAAPLAVCVALFKMHADVLMGLNDPGEMLVELTQRAQCTCDGLRLVKMAHELKLQPATVRALRRRHRGRLAHEAAERLPPPPRPP
;
A
#
# COMPACT_ATOMS: atom_id res chain seq x y z
N LEU A 1 6.54 1.76 3.22
CA LEU A 1 7.58 0.72 3.40
C LEU A 1 8.89 1.28 3.93
N LYS A 2 9.66 2.09 3.19
CA LYS A 2 10.97 2.62 3.64
C LYS A 2 11.02 3.21 5.07
N GLN A 3 9.97 3.93 5.49
CA GLN A 3 9.90 4.55 6.82
C GLN A 3 9.50 3.58 7.94
N HIS A 4 8.69 2.55 7.65
CA HIS A 4 8.08 1.69 8.69
C HIS A 4 8.64 0.27 8.71
N LEU A 5 9.18 -0.21 7.60
CA LEU A 5 9.74 -1.55 7.39
C LEU A 5 11.04 -1.41 6.57
N PRO A 6 12.08 -0.73 7.09
CA PRO A 6 13.26 -0.38 6.29
C PRO A 6 14.01 -1.62 5.78
N LYS A 7 14.13 -2.67 6.61
CA LYS A 7 14.78 -3.93 6.24
C LYS A 7 14.05 -4.62 5.07
N LEU A 8 12.73 -4.79 5.21
CA LEU A 8 11.90 -5.35 4.14
C LEU A 8 11.94 -4.48 2.88
N ALA A 9 11.88 -3.16 3.01
CA ALA A 9 11.93 -2.26 1.87
C ALA A 9 13.26 -2.35 1.10
N ALA A 10 14.38 -2.56 1.81
CA ALA A 10 15.69 -2.76 1.19
C ALA A 10 15.76 -4.13 0.48
N HIS A 11 15.24 -5.18 1.10
CA HIS A 11 15.15 -6.52 0.53
C HIS A 11 14.33 -6.54 -0.76
N LEU A 12 13.09 -6.03 -0.70
CA LEU A 12 12.22 -5.93 -1.88
C LEU A 12 12.88 -5.14 -3.01
N ALA A 13 13.59 -4.06 -2.70
CA ALA A 13 14.31 -3.29 -3.70
C ALA A 13 15.49 -4.06 -4.31
N ALA A 14 16.22 -4.85 -3.52
CA ALA A 14 17.32 -5.69 -4.01
C ALA A 14 16.82 -6.80 -4.96
N CYS A 15 15.62 -7.34 -4.70
CA CYS A 15 14.96 -8.32 -5.55
C CYS A 15 14.23 -7.70 -6.76
N GLY A 16 14.26 -6.37 -6.93
CA GLY A 16 13.55 -5.69 -8.01
C GLY A 16 12.02 -5.70 -7.87
N PHE A 17 11.51 -5.94 -6.65
CA PHE A 17 10.07 -6.04 -6.37
C PHE A 17 9.44 -4.65 -6.18
N ASP A 18 8.44 -4.32 -7.01
CA ASP A 18 7.63 -3.10 -6.83
C ASP A 18 6.34 -3.38 -6.05
N ALA A 19 6.33 -3.01 -4.78
CA ALA A 19 5.14 -3.09 -3.93
C ALA A 19 3.94 -2.24 -4.44
N GLY A 20 4.18 -1.30 -5.36
CA GLY A 20 3.15 -0.51 -6.01
C GLY A 20 2.16 -1.34 -6.82
N VAL A 21 2.55 -2.53 -7.28
CA VAL A 21 1.73 -3.42 -8.11
C VAL A 21 0.41 -3.83 -7.44
N PHE A 22 0.38 -3.91 -6.11
CA PHE A 22 -0.82 -4.29 -5.36
C PHE A 22 -1.81 -3.16 -5.14
N ILE A 23 -1.36 -1.91 -5.20
CA ILE A 23 -2.19 -0.77 -4.79
C ILE A 23 -3.51 -0.70 -5.57
N PRO A 24 -3.54 -0.87 -6.91
CA PRO A 24 -4.81 -0.91 -7.64
C PRO A 24 -5.70 -2.09 -7.21
N ALA A 25 -5.13 -3.29 -7.05
CA ALA A 25 -5.87 -4.51 -6.72
C ALA A 25 -6.35 -4.53 -5.26
N TRP A 26 -5.70 -3.81 -4.35
CA TRP A 26 -6.06 -3.80 -2.93
C TRP A 26 -6.92 -2.60 -2.57
N VAL A 27 -6.52 -1.40 -2.98
CA VAL A 27 -7.16 -0.16 -2.51
C VAL A 27 -8.43 0.15 -3.28
N MET A 28 -8.47 -0.06 -4.60
CA MET A 28 -9.66 0.27 -5.40
C MET A 28 -10.88 -0.58 -5.03
N PRO A 29 -10.77 -1.92 -4.86
CA PRO A 29 -11.89 -2.71 -4.38
C PRO A 29 -12.03 -2.68 -2.86
N LEU A 30 -11.34 -1.79 -2.14
CA LEU A 30 -11.36 -1.73 -0.67
C LEU A 30 -11.09 -3.09 -0.01
N PHE A 31 -10.10 -3.81 -0.53
CA PHE A 31 -9.68 -5.14 -0.09
C PHE A 31 -10.75 -6.26 -0.30
N VAL A 32 -11.86 -5.96 -0.99
CA VAL A 32 -12.82 -6.97 -1.47
C VAL A 32 -12.10 -7.89 -2.46
N GLY A 33 -12.09 -9.20 -2.19
CA GLY A 33 -11.39 -10.20 -3.00
C GLY A 33 -9.90 -10.38 -2.67
N VAL A 34 -9.36 -9.56 -1.76
CA VAL A 34 -7.99 -9.69 -1.25
C VAL A 34 -7.98 -10.39 0.11
N LEU A 35 -8.94 -10.05 0.96
CA LEU A 35 -9.09 -10.61 2.30
C LEU A 35 -10.33 -11.51 2.39
N PRO A 36 -10.33 -12.53 3.26
CA PRO A 36 -11.55 -13.24 3.61
C PRO A 36 -12.52 -12.28 4.33
N VAL A 37 -13.82 -12.54 4.22
CA VAL A 37 -14.87 -11.65 4.75
C VAL A 37 -14.67 -11.37 6.25
N SER A 38 -14.25 -12.37 7.02
CA SER A 38 -13.97 -12.23 8.46
C SER A 38 -12.90 -11.18 8.78
N ALA A 39 -11.92 -10.99 7.88
CA ALA A 39 -10.88 -9.98 8.04
C ALA A 39 -11.20 -8.67 7.33
N ALA A 40 -12.00 -8.72 6.26
CA ALA A 40 -12.43 -7.54 5.52
C ALA A 40 -13.34 -6.62 6.35
N VAL A 41 -14.25 -7.19 7.15
CA VAL A 41 -15.21 -6.40 7.96
C VAL A 41 -14.50 -5.46 8.95
N PRO A 42 -13.58 -5.92 9.82
CA PRO A 42 -12.83 -5.01 10.70
C PRO A 42 -12.01 -3.97 9.93
N VAL A 43 -11.46 -4.35 8.76
CA VAL A 43 -10.72 -3.42 7.90
C VAL A 43 -11.66 -2.33 7.40
N TRP A 44 -12.88 -2.65 6.98
CA TRP A 44 -13.85 -1.65 6.55
C TRP A 44 -14.26 -0.74 7.70
N ASP A 45 -14.49 -1.29 8.90
CA ASP A 45 -14.74 -0.48 10.08
C ASP A 45 -13.59 0.52 10.30
N PHE A 46 -12.33 0.06 10.22
CA PHE A 46 -11.16 0.93 10.31
C PHE A 46 -11.06 1.98 9.19
N LEU A 47 -11.42 1.63 7.95
CA LEU A 47 -11.35 2.54 6.80
C LEU A 47 -12.46 3.61 6.83
N LEU A 48 -13.65 3.23 7.31
CA LEU A 48 -14.86 4.06 7.27
C LEU A 48 -15.06 4.85 8.58
N THR A 49 -14.49 4.38 9.69
CA THR A 49 -14.48 5.16 10.93
C THR A 49 -13.57 6.37 10.78
N ARG A 50 -14.05 7.52 11.27
CA ARG A 50 -13.21 8.71 11.44
C ARG A 50 -12.41 8.58 12.72
N GLU A 51 -11.44 7.66 12.75
CA GLU A 51 -10.55 7.57 13.89
C GLU A 51 -9.67 8.85 13.98
N PRO A 52 -9.58 9.46 15.18
CA PRO A 52 -8.68 10.59 15.40
C PRO A 52 -7.23 10.17 15.14
N GLY A 53 -6.55 10.83 14.21
CA GLY A 53 -5.11 10.64 13.95
C GLY A 53 -4.77 9.87 12.67
N ILE A 54 -5.68 9.06 12.14
CA ILE A 54 -5.53 8.43 10.81
C ILE A 54 -6.57 9.03 9.87
N GLY A 55 -6.09 9.85 8.93
CA GLY A 55 -6.96 10.49 7.96
C GLY A 55 -7.45 9.48 6.91
N PRO A 56 -8.56 9.77 6.21
CA PRO A 56 -9.15 8.85 5.22
C PRO A 56 -8.19 8.51 4.06
N SER A 57 -7.25 9.41 3.77
CA SER A 57 -6.22 9.18 2.76
C SER A 57 -5.08 8.25 3.22
N ALA A 58 -4.92 8.06 4.52
CA ALA A 58 -3.83 7.30 5.13
C ALA A 58 -4.27 5.89 5.55
N ALA A 59 -5.54 5.69 5.90
CA ALA A 59 -6.05 4.40 6.37
C ALA A 59 -5.82 3.24 5.37
N PRO A 60 -6.13 3.37 4.06
CA PRO A 60 -5.87 2.27 3.11
C PRO A 60 -4.38 1.93 2.99
N LEU A 61 -3.51 2.94 3.02
CA LEU A 61 -2.07 2.74 2.97
C LEU A 61 -1.54 2.08 4.25
N ALA A 62 -2.15 2.37 5.40
CA ALA A 62 -1.81 1.73 6.66
C ALA A 62 -2.13 0.24 6.62
N VAL A 63 -3.30 -0.14 6.09
CA VAL A 63 -3.67 -1.55 5.89
C VAL A 63 -2.69 -2.24 4.94
N CYS A 64 -2.34 -1.62 3.81
CA CYS A 64 -1.33 -2.19 2.91
C CYS A 64 0.00 -2.45 3.64
N VAL A 65 0.53 -1.45 4.35
CA VAL A 65 1.80 -1.59 5.08
C VAL A 65 1.70 -2.63 6.20
N ALA A 66 0.53 -2.75 6.85
CA ALA A 66 0.28 -3.75 7.87
C ALA A 66 0.28 -5.17 7.29
N LEU A 67 -0.29 -5.39 6.09
CA LEU A 67 -0.19 -6.68 5.38
C LEU A 67 1.26 -7.03 5.06
N PHE A 68 2.05 -6.09 4.55
CA PHE A 68 3.49 -6.29 4.35
C PHE A 68 4.23 -6.60 5.65
N LYS A 69 3.86 -5.95 6.76
CA LYS A 69 4.46 -6.18 8.08
C LYS A 69 4.09 -7.56 8.63
N MET A 70 2.85 -8.01 8.41
CA MET A 70 2.32 -9.27 8.92
C MET A 70 3.00 -10.48 8.28
N HIS A 71 3.37 -10.37 7.00
CA HIS A 71 4.02 -11.43 6.23
C HIS A 71 5.48 -11.12 5.90
N ALA A 72 6.11 -10.23 6.68
CA ALA A 72 7.46 -9.75 6.41
C ALA A 72 8.52 -10.86 6.52
N ASP A 73 8.36 -11.76 7.48
CA ASP A 73 9.24 -12.92 7.70
C ASP A 73 9.31 -13.82 6.47
N VAL A 74 8.16 -14.12 5.87
CA VAL A 74 8.08 -14.96 4.67
C VAL A 74 8.67 -14.22 3.47
N LEU A 75 8.31 -12.94 3.27
CA LEU A 75 8.84 -12.14 2.16
C LEU A 75 10.36 -11.97 2.22
N MET A 76 10.95 -11.91 3.41
CA MET A 76 12.40 -11.85 3.59
C MET A 76 13.12 -13.16 3.23
N GLY A 77 12.40 -14.29 3.19
CA GLY A 77 12.95 -15.60 2.80
C GLY A 77 12.91 -15.85 1.29
N LEU A 78 12.14 -15.07 0.54
CA LEU A 78 12.01 -15.17 -0.91
C LEU A 78 13.02 -14.25 -1.60
N ASN A 79 13.53 -14.66 -2.76
CA ASN A 79 14.45 -13.84 -3.56
C ASN A 79 13.92 -13.49 -4.95
N ASP A 80 12.88 -14.19 -5.41
CA ASP A 80 12.23 -13.94 -6.69
C ASP A 80 11.00 -13.02 -6.53
N PRO A 81 10.88 -11.93 -7.32
CA PRO A 81 9.75 -11.01 -7.22
C PRO A 81 8.41 -11.63 -7.62
N GLY A 82 8.39 -12.64 -8.50
CA GLY A 82 7.18 -13.37 -8.88
C GLY A 82 6.69 -14.26 -7.74
N GLU A 83 7.58 -14.98 -7.07
CA GLU A 83 7.26 -15.76 -5.87
C GLU A 83 6.72 -14.86 -4.76
N MET A 84 7.35 -13.70 -4.51
CA MET A 84 6.85 -12.72 -3.53
C MET A 84 5.44 -12.23 -3.85
N LEU A 85 5.15 -11.99 -5.14
CA LEU A 85 3.83 -11.55 -5.60
C LEU A 85 2.77 -12.60 -5.29
N VAL A 86 3.04 -13.85 -5.69
CA VAL A 86 2.13 -14.99 -5.51
C VAL A 86 1.91 -15.27 -4.03
N GLU A 87 2.99 -15.33 -3.25
CA GLU A 87 2.94 -15.67 -1.83
C GLU A 87 2.16 -14.62 -1.03
N LEU A 88 2.41 -13.33 -1.25
CA LEU A 88 1.68 -12.27 -0.55
C LEU A 88 0.20 -12.25 -0.93
N THR A 89 -0.13 -12.56 -2.18
CA THR A 89 -1.51 -12.65 -2.66
C THR A 89 -2.25 -13.79 -1.96
N GLN A 90 -1.66 -14.99 -1.94
CA GLN A 90 -2.25 -16.16 -1.28
C GLN A 90 -2.40 -15.94 0.22
N ARG A 91 -1.37 -15.40 0.88
CA ARG A 91 -1.42 -15.13 2.32
C ARG A 91 -2.42 -14.06 2.70
N ALA A 92 -2.59 -13.02 1.89
CA ALA A 92 -3.65 -12.04 2.10
C ALA A 92 -5.03 -12.71 2.10
N GLN A 93 -5.29 -13.62 1.15
CA GLN A 93 -6.55 -14.36 1.06
C GLN A 93 -6.77 -15.34 2.22
N CYS A 94 -5.70 -15.80 2.86
CA CYS A 94 -5.76 -16.64 4.07
C CYS A 94 -5.66 -15.85 5.38
N THR A 95 -5.59 -14.50 5.35
CA THR A 95 -5.47 -13.68 6.55
C THR A 95 -6.84 -13.57 7.23
N CYS A 96 -7.13 -14.45 8.18
CA CYS A 96 -8.42 -14.48 8.89
C CYS A 96 -8.49 -13.55 10.11
N ASP A 97 -7.35 -13.03 10.59
CA ASP A 97 -7.27 -12.19 11.79
C ASP A 97 -7.32 -10.69 11.42
N GLY A 98 -8.52 -10.22 11.08
CA GLY A 98 -8.77 -8.82 10.71
C GLY A 98 -8.49 -7.82 11.85
N LEU A 99 -8.78 -8.20 13.10
CA LEU A 99 -8.54 -7.34 14.25
C LEU A 99 -7.05 -7.09 14.47
N ARG A 100 -6.22 -8.13 14.35
CA ARG A 100 -4.76 -7.97 14.40
C ARG A 100 -4.26 -7.11 13.25
N LEU A 101 -4.81 -7.27 12.04
CA LEU A 101 -4.43 -6.45 10.90
C LEU A 101 -4.73 -4.97 11.13
N VAL A 102 -5.94 -4.66 11.61
CA VAL A 102 -6.36 -3.29 11.96
C VAL A 102 -5.49 -2.72 13.08
N LYS A 103 -5.22 -3.48 14.14
CA LYS A 103 -4.33 -3.05 15.23
C LYS A 103 -2.95 -2.69 14.70
N MET A 104 -2.37 -3.54 13.85
CA MET A 104 -1.08 -3.27 13.23
C MET A 104 -1.12 -2.02 12.34
N ALA A 105 -2.22 -1.81 11.60
CA ALA A 105 -2.41 -0.62 10.78
C ALA A 105 -2.49 0.65 11.64
N HIS A 106 -3.20 0.60 12.76
CA HIS A 106 -3.32 1.71 13.70
C HIS A 106 -1.95 2.07 14.34
N GLU A 107 -1.18 1.05 14.74
CA GLU A 107 0.16 1.22 15.32
C GLU A 107 1.18 1.90 14.39
N LEU A 108 0.96 1.87 13.07
CA LEU A 108 1.84 2.54 12.12
C LEU A 108 1.79 4.07 12.25
N LYS A 109 0.74 4.64 12.86
CA LYS A 109 0.59 6.09 13.10
C LYS A 109 0.92 6.93 11.86
N LEU A 110 0.42 6.49 10.70
CA LEU A 110 0.66 7.16 9.42
C LEU A 110 -0.02 8.54 9.42
N GLN A 111 0.80 9.57 9.62
CA GLN A 111 0.30 10.94 9.72
C GLN A 111 -0.29 11.40 8.37
N PRO A 112 -1.52 11.95 8.35
CA PRO A 112 -2.16 12.43 7.12
C PRO A 112 -1.33 13.49 6.40
N ALA A 113 -0.64 14.34 7.17
CA ALA A 113 0.25 15.38 6.64
C ALA A 113 1.41 14.77 5.83
N THR A 114 2.03 13.69 6.33
CA THR A 114 3.11 12.97 5.65
C THR A 114 2.61 12.36 4.34
N VAL A 115 1.44 11.71 4.36
CA VAL A 115 0.84 11.13 3.15
C VAL A 115 0.53 12.22 2.12
N ARG A 116 -0.03 13.36 2.54
CA ARG A 116 -0.30 14.50 1.66
C ARG A 116 1.00 15.09 1.08
N ALA A 117 2.04 15.23 1.89
CA ALA A 117 3.35 15.72 1.44
C ALA A 117 3.97 14.78 0.40
N LEU A 118 3.94 13.46 0.64
CA LEU A 118 4.39 12.46 -0.32
C LEU A 118 3.59 12.53 -1.63
N ARG A 119 2.26 12.62 -1.56
CA ARG A 119 1.42 12.78 -2.75
C ARG A 119 1.79 14.03 -3.55
N ARG A 120 2.02 15.17 -2.90
CA ARG A 120 2.44 16.42 -3.57
C ARG A 120 3.79 16.24 -4.27
N ARG A 121 4.76 15.62 -3.60
CA ARG A 121 6.09 15.35 -4.17
C ARG A 121 6.00 14.47 -5.42
N HIS A 122 5.18 13.42 -5.39
CA HIS A 122 5.01 12.52 -6.53
C HIS A 122 4.16 13.13 -7.66
N ARG A 123 3.16 13.97 -7.34
CA ARG A 123 2.34 14.66 -8.35
C ARG A 123 3.19 15.57 -9.24
N GLY A 124 4.16 16.28 -8.69
CA GLY A 124 5.09 17.11 -9.48
C GLY A 124 5.91 16.30 -10.49
N ARG A 125 6.40 15.12 -10.08
CA ARG A 125 7.16 14.22 -10.95
C ARG A 125 6.30 13.65 -12.09
N LEU A 126 5.09 13.20 -11.77
CA LEU A 126 4.17 12.64 -12.77
C LEU A 126 3.69 13.71 -13.76
N ALA A 127 3.49 14.95 -13.34
CA ALA A 127 3.13 16.05 -14.23
C ALA A 127 4.26 16.38 -15.22
N HIS A 128 5.52 16.29 -14.79
CA HIS A 128 6.67 16.46 -15.66
C HIS A 128 6.79 15.33 -16.70
N GLU A 129 6.66 14.07 -16.25
CA GLU A 129 6.64 12.90 -17.13
C GLU A 129 5.46 12.93 -18.13
N ALA A 130 4.29 13.44 -17.72
CA ALA A 130 3.14 13.61 -18.60
C ALA A 130 3.34 14.73 -19.64
N ALA A 131 3.98 15.84 -19.24
CA ALA A 131 4.30 16.94 -20.14
C ALA A 131 5.32 16.55 -21.22
N GLU A 132 6.29 15.68 -20.90
CA GLU A 132 7.21 15.13 -21.90
C GLU A 132 6.54 14.16 -22.88
N ARG A 133 5.45 13.50 -22.48
CA ARG A 133 4.73 12.53 -23.32
C ARG A 133 3.65 13.13 -24.21
N LEU A 134 3.21 14.37 -23.95
CA LEU A 134 2.21 15.05 -24.78
C LEU A 134 2.88 15.85 -25.90
N PRO A 135 2.36 15.79 -27.14
CA PRO A 135 2.84 16.65 -28.22
C PRO A 135 2.61 18.14 -27.86
N PRO A 136 3.48 19.06 -28.31
CA PRO A 136 3.35 20.47 -28.00
C PRO A 136 2.00 21.00 -28.50
N PRO A 137 1.39 21.97 -27.79
CA PRO A 137 0.11 22.53 -28.19
C PRO A 137 0.22 23.14 -29.61
N PRO A 138 -0.84 23.03 -30.44
CA PRO A 138 -0.83 23.63 -31.76
C PRO A 138 -0.61 25.14 -31.64
N ARG A 139 0.29 25.70 -32.46
CA ARG A 139 0.56 27.14 -32.44
C ARG A 139 -0.72 27.90 -32.81
N PRO A 140 -1.01 29.01 -32.12
CA PRO A 140 -2.14 29.85 -32.47
C PRO A 140 -1.99 30.39 -33.90
N PRO A 141 -3.12 30.71 -34.57
CA PRO A 141 -3.15 31.16 -35.95
C PRO A 141 -2.42 32.49 -36.17
#